data_AF-F2LXQ7-F1
#
_entry.id   AF-F2LXQ7-F1
#
_cell.length_a   1.000
_cell.length_b   1.000
_cell.length_c   1.000
_cell.angle_alpha   90.00
_cell.angle_beta   90.00
_cell.angle_gamma   90.00
#
_symmetry.space_group_name_H-M   'P 1'
#
loop_
_entity.id
_entity.type
_entity.pdbx_description
1 polymer ?
#
loop_
_entity_poly.entity_id
_entity_poly.type
_entity_poly.pdbx_seq_one_letter_code
_entity_poly.pdbx_strand_id
1 'polypeptide(L)'
;MLEGFFKNLEAFIEGFKQQSTSAIELQLHEMENAFALVCFGSLMGMPSPPSYLGMALLPYLEHEIKVMIFKSERLDDKIAEFFDLSDI
;
A
#
# COMPACT_ATOMS: atom_id res chain seq x y z
N MET A 1 19.89 4.08 -38.08
CA MET A 1 20.18 2.89 -37.23
C MET A 1 20.62 3.29 -35.82
N LEU A 2 21.53 4.26 -35.67
CA LEU A 2 21.99 4.76 -34.36
C LEU A 2 20.90 5.47 -33.53
N GLU A 3 20.03 6.29 -34.14
CA GLU A 3 18.97 6.99 -33.40
C GLU A 3 17.94 6.07 -32.74
N GLY A 4 17.59 4.95 -33.39
CA GLY A 4 16.72 3.93 -32.81
C GLY A 4 17.38 3.21 -31.63
N PHE A 5 18.70 3.04 -31.66
CA PHE A 5 19.46 2.47 -30.55
C PHE A 5 19.46 3.40 -29.32
N PHE A 6 19.67 4.71 -29.52
CA PHE A 6 19.60 5.69 -28.43
C PHE A 6 18.20 5.79 -27.82
N LYS A 7 17.15 5.78 -28.65
CA LYS A 7 15.77 5.80 -28.16
C LYS A 7 15.41 4.55 -27.35
N ASN A 8 15.88 3.38 -27.78
CA ASN A 8 15.68 2.12 -27.05
C ASN A 8 16.46 2.12 -25.72
N LEU A 9 17.64 2.73 -25.68
CA LEU A 9 18.43 2.85 -24.45
C LEU A 9 17.77 3.80 -23.44
N GLU A 10 17.22 4.92 -23.92
CA GLU A 10 16.48 5.88 -23.08
C GLU A 10 15.23 5.24 -22.48
N ALA A 11 14.44 4.54 -23.30
CA ALA A 11 13.27 3.79 -22.83
C ALA A 11 13.63 2.68 -21.82
N PHE A 12 14.78 2.02 -21.99
CA PHE A 12 15.27 1.02 -21.05
C PHE A 12 15.63 1.64 -19.69
N ILE A 13 16.33 2.78 -19.68
CA ILE A 13 16.68 3.50 -18.44
C ILE A 13 15.41 4.01 -17.74
N GLU A 14 14.46 4.54 -18.49
CA GLU A 14 13.18 5.01 -17.96
C GLU A 14 12.38 3.86 -17.34
N GLY A 15 12.30 2.70 -18.01
CA GLY A 15 11.68 1.50 -17.47
C GLY A 15 12.36 1.00 -16.19
N PHE A 16 13.69 1.04 -16.12
CA PHE A 16 14.44 0.63 -14.92
C PHE A 16 14.19 1.58 -13.73
N LYS A 17 14.12 2.88 -14.01
CA LYS A 17 13.75 3.89 -13.01
C LYS A 17 12.33 3.67 -12.51
N GLN A 18 11.38 3.45 -13.42
CA GLN A 18 9.98 3.20 -13.07
C GLN A 18 9.83 1.93 -12.21
N GLN A 19 10.54 0.85 -12.56
CA GLN A 19 10.54 -0.37 -11.76
C GLN A 19 11.10 -0.14 -10.35
N SER A 20 12.19 0.61 -10.25
CA SER A 20 12.82 0.92 -8.95
C SER A 20 11.90 1.80 -8.08
N THR A 21 11.26 2.80 -8.67
CA THR A 21 10.29 3.65 -7.98
C THR A 21 9.08 2.84 -7.52
N SER A 22 8.51 2.02 -8.40
CA SER A 22 7.37 1.17 -8.07
C SER A 22 7.68 0.18 -6.92
N ALA A 23 8.90 -0.36 -6.87
CA ALA A 23 9.30 -1.23 -5.76
C ALA A 23 9.35 -0.49 -4.40
N ILE A 24 9.80 0.77 -4.40
CA ILE A 24 9.83 1.60 -3.18
C ILE A 24 8.41 2.00 -2.77
N GLU A 25 7.56 2.35 -3.73
CA GLU A 25 6.15 2.66 -3.48
C GLU A 25 5.42 1.47 -2.85
N LEU A 26 5.70 0.25 -3.32
CA LEU A 26 5.14 -0.96 -2.72
C LEU A 26 5.61 -1.16 -1.27
N GLN A 27 6.91 -0.97 -1.00
CA GLN A 27 7.44 -1.09 0.36
C GLN A 27 6.83 -0.05 1.31
N LEU A 28 6.65 1.19 0.82
CA LEU A 28 5.97 2.23 1.57
C LEU A 28 4.53 1.79 1.90
N HIS A 29 3.80 1.29 0.91
CA HIS A 29 2.43 0.81 1.09
C HIS A 29 2.33 -0.34 2.11
N GLU A 30 3.30 -1.27 2.11
CA GLU A 30 3.38 -2.34 3.11
C GLU A 30 3.63 -1.79 4.52
N MET A 31 4.50 -0.78 4.66
CA MET A 31 4.78 -0.12 5.94
C MET A 31 3.58 0.66 6.47
N GLU A 32 2.82 1.34 5.61
CA GLU A 32 1.57 2.03 5.96
C GLU A 32 0.52 1.04 6.50
N ASN A 33 0.36 -0.12 5.84
CA ASN A 33 -0.53 -1.17 6.33
C ASN A 33 -0.06 -1.71 7.69
N ALA A 34 1.25 -1.94 7.86
CA ALA A 34 1.80 -2.38 9.14
C ALA A 34 1.58 -1.35 10.26
N PHE A 35 1.74 -0.06 9.97
CA PHE A 35 1.44 1.04 10.89
C PHE A 35 -0.04 1.03 11.32
N ALA A 36 -0.96 0.83 10.37
CA ALA A 36 -2.38 0.71 10.67
C ALA A 36 -2.67 -0.50 11.57
N LEU A 37 -2.02 -1.64 11.34
CA LEU A 37 -2.12 -2.83 12.20
C LEU A 37 -1.53 -2.60 13.60
N VAL A 38 -0.46 -1.83 13.74
CA VAL A 38 0.07 -1.45 15.05
C VAL A 38 -0.93 -0.56 15.79
N CYS A 39 -1.59 0.38 15.10
CA CYS A 39 -2.54 1.29 15.73
C CYS A 39 -3.89 0.63 16.06
N PHE A 40 -4.40 -0.23 15.17
CA PHE A 40 -5.77 -0.77 15.24
C PHE A 40 -5.84 -2.29 15.40
N GLY A 41 -4.70 -2.99 15.39
CA GLY A 41 -4.66 -4.45 15.48
C GLY A 41 -5.31 -5.00 16.74
N SER A 42 -5.24 -4.26 17.85
CA SER A 42 -5.92 -4.61 19.10
C SER A 42 -7.45 -4.68 18.95
N LEU A 43 -8.04 -3.89 18.04
CA LEU A 43 -9.47 -3.95 17.72
C LEU A 43 -9.85 -5.23 16.95
N MET A 44 -8.88 -5.86 16.29
CA MET A 44 -9.04 -7.14 15.58
C MET A 44 -8.60 -8.34 16.41
N GLY A 45 -8.35 -8.16 17.71
CA GLY A 45 -7.94 -9.23 18.62
C GLY A 45 -6.45 -9.60 18.56
N MET A 46 -5.62 -8.82 17.85
CA MET A 46 -4.17 -8.96 17.92
C MET A 46 -3.64 -8.38 19.23
N PRO A 47 -2.51 -8.88 19.76
CA PRO A 47 -1.92 -8.31 20.97
C PRO A 47 -1.63 -6.82 20.76
N SER A 48 -2.16 -5.99 21.67
CA SER A 48 -1.91 -4.55 21.61
C SER A 48 -0.41 -4.28 21.71
N PRO A 49 0.16 -3.45 20.83
CA PRO A 49 1.50 -2.92 21.07
C PRO A 49 1.52 -2.13 22.38
N PRO A 50 2.72 -1.90 22.96
CA PRO A 50 2.86 -1.12 24.18
C PRO A 50 2.13 0.23 24.05
N SER A 51 1.27 0.58 25.01
CA SER A 51 0.35 1.74 24.88
C SER A 51 1.06 3.07 24.60
N TYR A 52 2.29 3.23 25.07
CA TYR A 52 3.13 4.39 24.76
C TYR A 52 3.44 4.51 23.25
N LEU A 53 3.67 3.39 22.56
CA LEU A 53 3.94 3.38 21.13
C LEU A 53 2.70 3.86 20.35
N GLY A 54 1.51 3.38 20.71
CA GLY A 54 0.25 3.84 20.12
C GLY A 54 0.08 5.36 20.26
N MET A 55 0.29 5.90 21.47
CA MET A 55 0.20 7.36 21.72
C MET A 55 1.22 8.18 20.92
N ALA A 56 2.44 7.69 20.76
CA ALA A 56 3.47 8.34 19.96
C ALA A 56 3.14 8.36 18.46
N LEU A 57 2.37 7.37 17.99
CA LEU A 57 1.99 7.20 16.59
C LEU A 57 0.67 7.89 16.23
N LEU A 58 -0.21 8.18 17.21
CA LEU A 58 -1.48 8.88 17.02
C LEU A 58 -1.42 10.16 16.16
N PRO A 59 -0.39 11.03 16.25
CA PRO A 59 -0.33 12.24 15.43
C PRO A 59 -0.17 11.95 13.92
N TYR A 60 0.34 10.79 13.55
CA TYR A 60 0.62 10.41 12.16
C TYR A 60 -0.55 9.66 11.50
N LEU A 61 -1.62 9.42 12.24
CA LEU A 61 -2.77 8.60 11.82
C LEU A 61 -3.75 9.30 10.87
N GLU A 62 -3.70 10.63 10.76
CA GLU A 62 -4.69 11.39 9.98
C GLU A 62 -4.77 10.93 8.52
N HIS A 63 -3.62 10.74 7.88
CA HIS A 63 -3.55 10.29 6.49
C HIS A 63 -4.11 8.87 6.36
N GLU A 64 -3.68 7.96 7.24
CA GLU A 64 -4.05 6.55 7.19
C GLU A 64 -5.55 6.33 7.42
N ILE A 65 -6.17 7.11 8.30
CA ILE A 65 -7.64 7.05 8.48
C ILE A 65 -8.36 7.40 7.18
N LYS A 66 -7.91 8.43 6.46
CA LYS A 66 -8.52 8.80 5.16
C LYS A 66 -8.34 7.69 4.13
N VAL A 67 -7.15 7.10 4.08
CA VAL A 67 -6.85 5.97 3.18
C VAL A 67 -7.72 4.75 3.51
N MET A 68 -7.87 4.42 4.80
CA MET A 68 -8.72 3.31 5.26
C MET A 68 -10.19 3.53 4.93
N ILE A 69 -10.72 4.74 5.13
CA ILE A 69 -12.12 5.07 4.77
C ILE A 69 -12.32 4.93 3.26
N PHE A 70 -11.43 5.50 2.44
CA PHE A 70 -11.51 5.40 0.99
C PHE A 70 -11.43 3.95 0.49
N LYS A 71 -10.57 3.12 1.10
CA LYS A 71 -10.51 1.68 0.80
C LYS A 71 -11.80 0.97 1.23
N SER A 72 -12.37 1.33 2.39
CA SER A 72 -13.63 0.77 2.89
C SER A 72 -14.81 1.04 1.96
N GLU A 73 -14.88 2.21 1.35
CA GLU A 73 -15.93 2.53 0.36
C GLU A 73 -15.85 1.63 -0.88
N ARG A 74 -14.66 1.15 -1.22
CA ARG A 74 -14.40 0.28 -2.38
C ARG A 74 -14.36 -1.20 -2.03
N LEU A 75 -14.59 -1.55 -0.76
CA LEU A 75 -14.48 -2.91 -0.26
C LEU A 75 -15.64 -3.78 -0.78
N ASP A 76 -16.82 -3.20 -0.95
CA ASP A 76 -17.99 -3.87 -1.52
C ASP A 76 -17.71 -4.40 -2.94
N ASP A 77 -17.06 -3.59 -3.79
CA ASP A 77 -16.65 -4.01 -5.14
C ASP A 77 -15.64 -5.17 -5.11
N LYS A 78 -14.70 -5.12 -4.16
CA LYS A 78 -13.64 -6.15 -4.00
C LYS A 78 -14.19 -7.45 -3.46
N ILE A 79 -15.15 -7.39 -2.54
CA ILE A 79 -15.86 -8.56 -2.04
C ILE A 79 -16.70 -9.18 -3.16
N ALA A 80 -17.41 -8.37 -3.95
CA ALA A 80 -18.16 -8.85 -5.11
C ALA A 80 -17.26 -9.56 -6.12
N GLU A 81 -16.10 -8.98 -6.46
CA GLU A 81 -15.08 -9.61 -7.33
C GLU A 81 -14.55 -10.93 -6.74
N PHE A 82 -14.31 -10.98 -5.42
CA PHE A 82 -13.87 -12.21 -4.76
C PHE A 82 -14.93 -13.32 -4.81
N PHE A 83 -16.20 -13.00 -4.55
CA PHE A 83 -17.30 -13.97 -4.66
C PHE A 83 -17.51 -14.44 -6.10
N ASP A 84 -17.45 -13.55 -7.08
CA ASP A 84 -17.52 -13.89 -8.52
C ASP A 84 -16.37 -14.81 -8.97
N LEU A 85 -15.18 -14.64 -8.38
CA LEU A 85 -14.01 -15.50 -8.66
C LEU A 85 -14.00 -16.81 -7.85
N SER A 86 -14.75 -16.86 -6.74
CA SER A 86 -14.86 -18.02 -5.85
C SER A 86 -15.96 -18.99 -6.29
N ASP A 87 -16.96 -18.52 -7.02
CA ASP A 87 -17.91 -19.36 -7.74
C ASP A 87 -17.13 -20.11 -8.87
N ILE A 88 -17.07 -21.44 -9.05
CA ILE A 88 -17.77 -22.65 -8.55
C ILE A 88 -19.19 -22.47 -8.01
#